data_AF-A0A8W7P9I1-F1
#
_entry.id   AF-A0A8W7P9I1-F1
#
_cell.length_a   1.000
_cell.length_b   1.000
_cell.length_c   1.000
_cell.angle_alpha   90.00
_cell.angle_beta   90.00
_cell.angle_gamma   90.00
#
_symmetry.space_group_name_H-M   'P 1'
#
loop_
_entity.id
_entity.type
_entity.pdbx_description
1 polymer ?
#
loop_
_entity_poly.entity_id
_entity_poly.type
_entity_poly.pdbx_seq_one_letter_code
_entity_poly.pdbx_strand_id
1 'polypeptide(L)'
;MLSMMMTMMMIADEFLYQNHWGEISLLNMNNLSERVLMSNTTMKTLAPVKFSISADRRYLLLAQNVQKLFRHSFLAQYTVYDITTSN
;
A
#
# COMPACT_ATOMS: atom_id res chain seq x y z
N MET A 1 -9.52 5.03 22.50
CA MET A 1 -8.67 5.72 21.51
C MET A 1 -8.10 4.63 20.61
N LEU A 2 -8.80 4.32 19.51
CA LEU A 2 -8.48 3.14 18.69
C LEU A 2 -7.27 3.50 17.82
N SER A 3 -6.11 3.05 18.26
CA SER A 3 -4.83 3.21 17.57
C SER A 3 -4.94 2.64 16.16
N MET A 4 -4.49 3.45 15.20
CA MET A 4 -4.09 3.12 13.84
C MET A 4 -3.96 1.61 13.60
N MET A 5 -5.01 0.98 13.05
CA MET A 5 -4.89 -0.38 12.53
C MET A 5 -3.93 -0.28 11.34
N MET A 6 -2.71 -0.80 11.54
CA MET A 6 -1.78 -1.17 10.48
C MET A 6 -2.61 -1.79 9.35
N THR A 7 -2.67 -1.13 8.20
CA THR A 7 -3.47 -1.61 7.08
C THR A 7 -2.71 -2.78 6.46
N MET A 8 -2.92 -3.96 7.03
CA MET A 8 -2.38 -5.24 6.59
C MET A 8 -3.40 -5.87 5.65
N MET A 9 -3.01 -6.14 4.41
CA MET A 9 -3.87 -6.86 3.47
C MET A 9 -3.18 -8.18 3.11
N MET A 10 -3.75 -9.29 3.58
CA MET A 10 -3.41 -10.63 3.10
C MET A 10 -4.13 -10.86 1.77
N ILE A 11 -3.40 -11.26 0.74
CA ILE A 11 -3.99 -11.61 -0.56
C ILE A 11 -3.50 -13.02 -0.88
N ALA A 12 -4.33 -14.01 -0.54
CA ALA A 12 -3.94 -15.42 -0.59
C ALA A 12 -2.61 -15.64 0.18
N ASP A 13 -1.61 -16.23 -0.49
CA ASP A 13 -0.27 -16.52 0.05
C ASP A 13 0.70 -15.33 -0.09
N GLU A 14 0.19 -14.12 -0.35
CA GLU A 14 1.00 -12.92 -0.48
C GLU A 14 0.70 -11.92 0.63
N PHE A 15 1.76 -11.25 1.06
CA PHE A 15 1.76 -10.32 2.17
C PHE A 15 2.28 -8.97 1.70
N LEU A 16 1.38 -7.98 1.66
CA LEU A 16 1.69 -6.60 1.28
C LEU A 16 1.96 -5.76 2.53
N TYR A 17 3.13 -5.15 2.61
CA TYR A 17 3.55 -4.39 3.78
C TYR A 17 4.49 -3.25 3.42
N GLN A 18 4.66 -2.32 4.35
CA GLN A 18 5.73 -1.33 4.30
C GLN A 18 6.95 -1.86 5.06
N ASN A 19 8.10 -1.93 4.41
CA ASN A 19 9.34 -2.37 5.04
C ASN A 19 9.96 -1.27 5.91
N HIS A 20 11.01 -1.61 6.65
CA HIS A 20 11.69 -0.66 7.55
C HIS A 20 12.45 0.47 6.83
N TRP A 21 12.72 0.33 5.52
CA TRP A 21 13.27 1.41 4.68
C TRP A 21 12.19 2.36 4.13
N GLY A 22 10.92 2.06 4.38
CA GLY A 22 9.77 2.87 3.98
C GLY A 22 9.23 2.54 2.58
N GLU A 23 9.67 1.43 1.98
CA GLU A 23 9.21 0.94 0.67
C GLU A 23 7.97 0.06 0.83
N ILE A 24 7.15 -0.04 -0.21
CA ILE A 24 6.07 -1.05 -0.25
C ILE A 24 6.62 -2.33 -0.88
N SER A 25 6.56 -3.42 -0.12
CA SER A 25 7.02 -4.74 -0.51
C SER A 25 5.88 -5.76 -0.52
N LEU A 26 5.99 -6.74 -1.40
CA LEU A 26 5.13 -7.92 -1.46
C LEU A 26 5.97 -9.17 -1.17
N LEU A 27 5.68 -9.83 -0.06
CA LEU A 27 6.28 -11.10 0.33
C LEU A 27 5.38 -12.25 -0.12
N ASN A 28 5.93 -13.21 -0.84
CA ASN A 28 5.28 -14.47 -1.14
C ASN A 28 5.59 -15.48 -0.02
N MET A 29 4.57 -15.97 0.66
CA MET A 29 4.70 -16.88 1.80
C MET A 29 5.10 -18.30 1.40
N ASN A 30 4.88 -18.71 0.15
CA ASN A 30 5.19 -20.07 -0.30
C ASN A 30 6.70 -20.30 -0.47
N ASN A 31 7.44 -19.27 -0.87
CA ASN A 31 8.87 -19.36 -1.14
C ASN A 31 9.70 -18.29 -0.39
N LEU A 32 9.05 -17.47 0.44
CA LEU A 32 9.65 -16.34 1.17
C LEU A 32 10.34 -15.31 0.26
N SER A 33 9.98 -15.25 -1.02
CA SER A 33 10.53 -14.26 -1.94
C SER A 33 9.85 -12.91 -1.73
N GLU A 34 10.64 -11.86 -1.59
CA GLU A 34 10.17 -10.48 -1.49
C GLU A 34 10.35 -9.75 -2.82
N ARG A 35 9.35 -8.95 -3.20
CA ARG A 35 9.42 -8.04 -4.35
C ARG A 35 9.09 -6.63 -3.90
N VAL A 36 9.97 -5.69 -4.19
CA VAL A 36 9.70 -4.25 -3.99
C VAL A 36 8.73 -3.79 -5.08
N LEU A 37 7.62 -3.18 -4.67
CA LEU A 37 6.59 -2.66 -5.57
C LEU A 37 6.64 -1.15 -5.72
N MET A 38 7.10 -0.43 -4.69
CA MET A 38 7.25 1.02 -4.71
C MET A 38 8.45 1.43 -3.85
N SER A 39 9.30 2.29 -4.40
CA SER A 39 10.46 2.84 -3.71
C SER A 39 10.07 3.79 -2.58
N ASN A 40 11.01 4.01 -1.66
CA ASN A 40 10.80 4.93 -0.54
C ASN A 40 10.64 6.39 -0.99
N THR A 41 11.19 6.78 -2.15
CA THR A 41 11.10 8.13 -2.70
C THR A 41 9.67 8.41 -3.13
N THR A 42 9.08 7.53 -3.93
CA THR A 42 7.68 7.64 -4.36
C THR A 42 6.73 7.56 -3.17
N MET A 43 7.00 6.68 -2.20
CA MET A 43 6.22 6.60 -0.95
C MET A 43 6.23 7.90 -0.16
N LYS A 44 7.38 8.58 -0.06
CA LYS A 44 7.48 9.89 0.62
C LYS A 44 6.79 10.99 -0.15
N THR A 45 6.91 11.00 -1.49
CA THR A 45 6.25 12.00 -2.35
C THR A 45 4.74 11.89 -2.26
N LEU A 46 4.21 10.67 -2.32
CA LEU A 46 2.77 10.43 -2.29
C LEU A 46 2.22 10.44 -0.84
N ALA A 47 3.01 10.04 0.15
CA ALA A 47 2.60 9.94 1.55
C ALA A 47 1.19 9.32 1.74
N PRO A 48 0.92 8.14 1.16
CA PRO A 48 -0.39 7.52 1.28
C PRO A 48 -0.67 7.07 2.71
N VAL A 49 -1.89 7.28 3.17
CA VAL A 49 -2.38 6.83 4.48
C VAL A 49 -2.77 5.35 4.44
N LYS A 50 -3.22 4.88 3.27
CA LYS A 50 -3.55 3.48 3.01
C LYS A 50 -3.12 3.09 1.61
N PHE A 51 -2.77 1.82 1.44
CA PHE A 51 -2.49 1.24 0.13
C PHE A 51 -3.16 -0.12 0.00
N SER A 52 -3.50 -0.49 -1.22
CA SER A 52 -3.90 -1.83 -1.60
C SER A 52 -3.32 -2.17 -2.97
N ILE A 53 -3.26 -3.45 -3.31
CA ILE A 53 -2.79 -3.92 -4.60
C ILE A 53 -3.95 -4.53 -5.39
N SER A 54 -3.92 -4.36 -6.70
CA SER A 54 -4.88 -4.99 -7.61
C SER A 54 -4.70 -6.52 -7.64
N ALA A 55 -5.76 -7.25 -7.97
CA ALA A 55 -5.74 -8.72 -8.01
C ALA A 55 -4.71 -9.30 -9.01
N ASP A 56 -4.38 -8.54 -10.05
CA ASP A 56 -3.38 -8.88 -11.07
C ASP A 56 -1.94 -8.45 -10.70
N ARG A 57 -1.74 -7.83 -9.52
CA ARG A 57 -0.47 -7.27 -9.02
C ARG A 57 0.21 -6.28 -9.97
N ARG A 58 -0.56 -5.57 -10.78
CA ARG A 58 -0.03 -4.54 -11.71
C ARG A 58 -0.14 -3.13 -11.14
N TYR A 59 -1.13 -2.89 -10.29
CA TYR A 59 -1.44 -1.57 -9.78
C TYR A 59 -1.47 -1.53 -8.27
N LEU A 60 -0.93 -0.45 -7.71
CA LEU A 60 -1.17 -0.05 -6.33
C LEU A 60 -2.23 1.05 -6.31
N LEU A 61 -3.24 0.89 -5.46
CA LEU A 61 -4.20 1.92 -5.13
C LEU A 61 -3.74 2.62 -3.86
N LEU A 62 -3.50 3.92 -3.94
CA LEU A 62 -2.95 4.72 -2.87
C LEU A 62 -3.98 5.75 -2.43
N ALA A 63 -4.36 5.75 -1.15
CA ALA A 63 -5.26 6.73 -0.58
C ALA A 63 -4.47 7.81 0.15
N GLN A 64 -4.63 9.05 -0.29
CA GLN A 64 -3.91 10.24 0.18
C GLN A 64 -4.92 11.32 0.60
N ASN A 65 -4.44 12.38 1.26
CA ASN A 65 -5.26 13.55 1.62
C ASN A 65 -6.59 13.18 2.31
N VAL A 66 -6.52 12.23 3.24
CA VAL A 66 -7.71 11.68 3.91
C VAL A 66 -8.36 12.72 4.81
N GLN A 67 -9.60 13.09 4.50
CA GLN A 67 -10.43 13.98 5.29
C GLN A 67 -11.55 13.18 5.96
N LYS A 68 -11.49 13.05 7.29
CA LYS A 68 -12.48 12.32 8.07
C LYS A 68 -13.78 13.13 8.16
N LEU A 69 -14.89 12.52 7.76
CA LEU A 69 -16.23 13.13 7.86
C LEU A 69 -16.99 12.59 9.07
N PHE A 70 -16.98 11.26 9.23
CA PHE A 70 -17.69 10.55 10.30
C PHE A 70 -16.84 9.42 10.87
N ARG A 71 -17.40 8.62 11.78
CA ARG A 71 -16.68 7.50 12.43
C ARG A 71 -16.10 6.49 11.43
N HIS A 72 -16.84 6.21 10.35
CA HIS A 72 -16.48 5.23 9.32
C HIS A 72 -16.47 5.80 7.90
N SER A 73 -16.65 7.11 7.75
CA SER A 73 -16.70 7.77 6.44
C SER A 73 -15.62 8.83 6.33
N PHE A 74 -14.92 8.83 5.22
CA PHE A 74 -13.86 9.78 4.90
C PHE A 74 -13.85 10.05 3.40
N LEU A 75 -13.39 11.24 3.02
CA LEU A 75 -12.97 11.53 1.65
C LEU A 75 -11.47 11.28 1.55
N ALA A 76 -11.01 10.78 0.41
CA ALA A 76 -9.60 10.61 0.13
C ALA A 76 -9.35 10.85 -1.35
N GLN A 77 -8.15 11.32 -1.67
CA GLN A 77 -7.65 11.34 -3.02
C GLN A 77 -7.02 9.98 -3.31
N TYR A 78 -7.41 9.36 -4.43
CA TYR A 78 -6.90 8.06 -4.83
C TYR A 78 -5.97 8.19 -6.03
N THR A 79 -4.78 7.61 -5.92
CA THR A 79 -3.81 7.52 -7.01
C THR A 79 -3.63 6.06 -7.38
N VAL A 80 -3.71 5.75 -8.68
CA VAL A 80 -3.40 4.44 -9.23
C VAL A 80 -1.96 4.47 -9.72
N TYR A 81 -1.11 3.66 -9.11
CA TYR A 81 0.31 3.57 -9.43
C TYR A 81 0.60 2.28 -10.19
N ASP A 82 1.22 2.40 -11.36
CA ASP A 82 1.65 1.26 -12.18
C ASP A 82 3.02 0.77 -11.72
N ILE A 83 3.06 -0.48 -11.26
CA ILE A 83 4.25 -1.13 -10.70
C ILE A 83 5.26 -1.49 -11.81
N THR A 84 4.77 -1.75 -13.03
CA THR A 84 5.60 -2.23 -14.14
C THR A 84 6.32 -1.11 -14.87
N THR A 85 5.67 0.05 -14.99
CA THR A 85 6.23 1.21 -15.72
C THR A 85 7.16 2.07 -14.85
N SER A 86 7.05 1.95 -13.53
CA SER A 86 7.76 2.81 -12.58
C SER A 86 9.06 2.20 -12.02
N ASN A 87 9.58 1.13 -12.63
CA ASN A 87 10.83 0.45 -12.28
C ASN A 87 11.93 0.79 -13.28
#